data_AF-A0A8T4NNK6-F1
#
_entry.id   AF-A0A8T4NNK6-F1
#
_cell.length_a   1.000
_cell.length_b   1.000
_cell.length_c   1.000
_cell.angle_alpha   90.00
_cell.angle_beta   90.00
_cell.angle_gamma   90.00
#
_symmetry.space_group_name_H-M   'P 1'
#
loop_
_entity.id
_entity.type
_entity.pdbx_description
1 polymer ?
#
loop_
_entity_poly.entity_id
_entity_poly.type
_entity_poly.pdbx_seq_one_letter_code
_entity_poly.pdbx_strand_id
1 'polypeptide(L)'
;MQKESDFGSLKSYPINKNILSQEHFNRLFSRKHLTFSQKTSDMMTKFAGSWPFILLFVLFLVLWISTNIYFLIQTNKNPFDPYPFILLNLILSCIAAIQAPIILMSQVREAERDRLRAEYDYAVNRKAEKEIRDIQIDLGLIKRKLGI
;
A
#
# COMPACT_ATOMS: atom_id res chain seq x y z
N MET A 1 2.39 62.19 -3.57
CA MET A 1 1.25 61.27 -3.82
C MET A 1 1.68 60.21 -4.82
N GLN A 2 2.53 59.27 -4.39
CA GLN A 2 3.06 58.20 -5.25
C GLN A 2 3.45 56.99 -4.38
N LYS A 3 2.48 56.40 -3.68
CA LYS A 3 2.70 55.16 -2.91
C LYS A 3 1.45 54.29 -2.83
N GLU A 4 0.67 54.29 -3.91
CA GLU A 4 -0.58 53.53 -4.01
C GLU A 4 -0.64 52.67 -5.28
N SER A 5 0.42 52.71 -6.12
CA SER A 5 0.49 52.03 -7.41
C SER A 5 1.35 50.76 -7.40
N ASP A 6 1.82 50.28 -6.24
CA ASP A 6 2.70 49.10 -6.15
C ASP A 6 2.01 47.87 -5.54
N PHE A 7 0.74 48.00 -5.16
CA PHE A 7 -0.07 46.86 -4.68
C PHE A 7 -0.77 46.10 -5.82
N GLY A 8 -0.63 46.55 -7.06
CA GLY A 8 -1.23 45.96 -8.26
C GLY A 8 -0.46 44.80 -8.89
N SER A 9 0.69 44.39 -8.34
CA SER A 9 1.58 43.40 -8.95
C SER A 9 1.70 42.07 -8.19
N LEU A 10 0.74 41.72 -7.34
CA LEU A 10 0.55 40.31 -6.98
C LEU A 10 -0.25 39.62 -8.10
N LYS A 11 0.34 39.62 -9.30
CA LYS A 11 -0.15 38.85 -10.44
C LYS A 11 -0.13 37.38 -10.03
N SER A 12 -1.30 36.89 -9.65
CA SER A 12 -1.63 35.51 -9.39
C SER A 12 -0.92 34.62 -10.41
N TYR A 13 0.12 33.91 -9.97
CA TYR A 13 0.74 32.86 -10.77
C TYR A 13 -0.39 31.92 -11.19
N PRO A 14 -0.57 31.62 -12.49
CA PRO A 14 -1.57 30.65 -12.90
C PRO A 14 -1.14 29.29 -12.39
N ILE A 15 -1.64 28.90 -11.22
CA ILE A 15 -1.45 27.56 -10.68
C ILE A 15 -2.25 26.63 -11.58
N ASN A 16 -1.52 25.92 -12.44
CA ASN A 16 -2.05 24.99 -13.40
C ASN A 16 -2.94 23.95 -12.68
N LYS A 17 -4.24 24.01 -12.99
CA LYS A 17 -5.29 23.16 -12.40
C LYS A 17 -5.04 21.66 -12.64
N ASN A 18 -4.20 21.32 -13.62
CA ASN A 18 -3.88 19.94 -13.98
C ASN A 18 -2.90 19.28 -13.00
N ILE A 19 -2.20 20.04 -12.15
CA ILE A 19 -1.18 19.49 -11.23
C ILE A 19 -1.82 18.89 -9.97
N LEU A 20 -3.07 19.25 -9.67
CA LEU A 20 -3.75 18.86 -8.42
C LEU A 20 -4.95 17.93 -8.63
N SER A 21 -5.19 17.47 -9.86
CA SER A 21 -6.23 16.47 -10.08
C SER A 21 -5.76 15.12 -9.53
N GLN A 22 -6.57 14.53 -8.64
CA GLN A 22 -6.42 13.15 -8.15
C GLN A 22 -6.14 12.16 -9.30
N GLU A 23 -6.73 12.39 -10.48
CA GLU A 23 -6.45 11.56 -11.66
C GLU A 23 -5.00 11.64 -12.12
N HIS A 24 -4.40 12.83 -12.13
CA HIS A 24 -3.02 13.00 -12.61
C HIS A 24 -2.03 12.35 -11.65
N PHE A 25 -2.28 12.53 -10.35
CA PHE A 25 -1.55 11.83 -9.28
C PHE A 25 -1.65 10.32 -9.50
N ASN A 26 -2.86 9.75 -9.56
CA ASN A 26 -3.08 8.32 -9.83
C ASN A 26 -2.40 7.82 -11.12
N ARG A 27 -2.44 8.60 -12.20
CA ARG A 27 -1.76 8.24 -13.47
C ARG A 27 -0.23 8.18 -13.33
N LEU A 28 0.38 9.01 -12.48
CA LEU A 28 1.82 8.95 -12.18
C LEU A 28 2.16 7.67 -11.40
N PHE A 29 1.31 7.22 -10.46
CA PHE A 29 1.49 5.92 -9.78
C PHE A 29 1.29 4.73 -10.71
N SER A 30 0.25 4.77 -11.54
CA SER A 30 -0.09 3.65 -12.44
C SER A 30 0.94 3.44 -13.55
N ARG A 31 1.76 4.44 -13.91
CA ARG A 31 2.82 4.32 -14.92
C ARG A 31 4.13 3.72 -14.41
N LYS A 32 4.31 3.50 -13.10
CA LYS A 32 5.46 2.74 -12.58
C LYS A 32 5.23 1.28 -12.99
N HIS A 33 5.81 0.88 -14.12
CA HIS A 33 5.67 -0.45 -14.71
C HIS A 33 5.83 -1.53 -13.64
N LEU A 34 4.75 -2.26 -13.35
CA LEU A 34 4.82 -3.46 -12.52
C LEU A 34 5.78 -4.43 -13.20
N THR A 35 6.94 -4.63 -12.59
CA THR A 35 7.90 -5.63 -13.05
C THR A 35 7.21 -7.01 -13.00
N PHE A 36 7.55 -7.93 -13.90
CA PHE A 36 6.92 -9.25 -13.96
C PHE A 36 6.88 -9.95 -12.58
N SER A 37 7.96 -9.80 -11.80
CA SER A 37 8.08 -10.30 -10.42
C SER A 37 7.11 -9.66 -9.41
N GLN A 38 6.67 -8.42 -9.63
CA GLN A 38 5.70 -7.76 -8.77
C GLN A 38 4.27 -8.25 -9.05
N LYS A 39 3.95 -8.57 -10.31
CA LYS A 39 2.65 -9.17 -10.67
C LYS A 39 2.50 -10.58 -10.09
N THR A 40 3.56 -11.39 -10.13
CA THR A 40 3.52 -12.76 -9.57
C THR A 40 3.45 -12.74 -8.04
N SER A 41 4.19 -11.85 -7.37
CA SER A 41 4.12 -11.66 -5.91
C SER A 41 2.72 -11.25 -5.43
N ASP A 42 2.06 -10.33 -6.16
CA ASP A 42 0.70 -9.88 -5.80
C ASP A 42 -0.35 -10.97 -5.98
N MET A 43 -0.20 -11.81 -7.01
CA MET A 43 -1.07 -12.96 -7.21
C MET A 43 -0.87 -14.01 -6.12
N MET A 44 0.39 -14.33 -5.81
CA MET A 44 0.77 -15.29 -4.75
C MET A 44 0.28 -14.82 -3.37
N THR A 45 0.43 -13.54 -3.05
CA THR A 45 0.00 -12.97 -1.77
C THR A 45 -1.52 -13.02 -1.61
N LYS A 46 -2.28 -12.70 -2.68
CA LYS A 46 -3.75 -12.81 -2.67
C LYS A 46 -4.24 -14.25 -2.56
N PHE A 47 -3.54 -15.18 -3.20
CA PHE A 47 -3.88 -16.61 -3.17
C PHE A 47 -3.55 -17.25 -1.82
N ALA A 48 -2.35 -17.01 -1.30
CA ALA A 48 -1.87 -17.52 -0.01
C ALA A 48 -2.62 -16.91 1.20
N GLY A 49 -3.15 -15.68 1.07
CA GLY A 49 -3.96 -15.03 2.09
C GLY A 49 -5.44 -15.43 2.11
N SER A 50 -5.86 -16.35 1.24
CA SER A 50 -7.26 -16.76 1.15
C SER A 50 -7.63 -17.82 2.20
N TRP A 51 -8.80 -17.66 2.83
CA TRP A 51 -9.38 -18.64 3.76
C TRP A 51 -9.43 -20.10 3.24
N PRO A 52 -9.85 -20.38 1.98
CA PRO A 52 -9.86 -21.75 1.47
C PRO A 52 -8.47 -22.36 1.28
N PHE A 53 -7.43 -21.56 1.00
CA PHE A 53 -6.06 -22.06 0.88
C PHE A 53 -5.54 -22.60 2.21
N ILE A 54 -5.84 -21.91 3.32
CA ILE A 54 -5.47 -22.33 4.67
C ILE A 54 -6.14 -23.67 5.01
N LEU A 55 -7.43 -23.81 4.70
CA LEU A 55 -8.17 -25.07 4.93
C LEU A 55 -7.59 -26.23 4.11
N LEU A 56 -7.27 -26.02 2.83
CA LEU A 56 -6.62 -27.01 1.98
C LEU A 56 -5.25 -27.42 2.54
N PHE A 57 -4.45 -26.46 3.01
CA PHE A 57 -3.13 -26.71 3.58
C PHE A 57 -3.21 -27.54 4.86
N VAL A 58 -4.16 -27.24 5.75
CA VAL A 58 -4.41 -28.04 6.96
C VAL A 58 -4.85 -29.46 6.58
N LEU A 59 -5.74 -29.62 5.59
CA LEU A 59 -6.17 -30.93 5.10
C LEU A 59 -5.00 -31.76 4.56
N PHE A 60 -4.10 -31.13 3.80
CA PHE A 60 -2.88 -31.75 3.29
C PHE A 60 -1.96 -32.20 4.43
N LEU A 61 -1.75 -31.37 5.46
CA LEU A 61 -0.96 -31.74 6.63
C LEU A 61 -1.55 -32.95 7.37
N VAL A 62 -2.87 -32.94 7.60
CA VAL A 62 -3.56 -34.07 8.24
C VAL A 62 -3.40 -35.34 7.41
N LEU A 63 -3.60 -35.27 6.08
CA LEU A 63 -3.43 -36.42 5.19
C LEU A 63 -1.99 -36.97 5.22
N TRP A 64 -0.99 -36.09 5.25
CA TRP A 64 0.42 -36.48 5.31
C TRP A 64 0.79 -37.16 6.62
N ILE A 65 0.29 -36.62 7.74
CA ILE A 65 0.47 -37.21 9.06
C ILE A 65 -0.23 -38.58 9.13
N SER A 66 -1.48 -38.66 8.67
CA SER A 66 -2.24 -39.92 8.61
C SER A 66 -1.55 -40.98 7.76
N THR A 67 -0.98 -40.61 6.61
CA THR A 67 -0.22 -41.53 5.75
C THR A 67 1.03 -42.04 6.46
N ASN A 68 1.78 -41.18 7.16
CA ASN A 68 2.97 -41.60 7.91
C ASN A 68 2.62 -42.52 9.09
N ILE A 69 1.55 -42.21 9.83
CA ILE A 69 1.03 -43.07 10.92
C ILE A 69 0.57 -44.43 10.37
N TYR A 70 -0.15 -44.44 9.24
CA TYR A 70 -0.61 -45.67 8.61
C TYR A 70 0.56 -46.55 8.18
N PHE A 71 1.61 -45.96 7.58
CA PHE A 71 2.79 -46.71 7.17
C PHE A 71 3.55 -47.32 8.36
N LEU A 72 3.63 -46.58 9.47
CA LEU A 72 4.22 -47.01 10.74
C LEU A 72 3.46 -48.22 11.33
N ILE A 73 2.12 -48.13 11.42
CA ILE A 73 1.29 -49.15 12.06
C ILE A 73 1.13 -50.40 11.19
N GLN A 74 0.92 -50.23 9.88
CA GLN A 74 0.50 -51.32 9.00
C GLN A 74 1.68 -52.13 8.43
N THR A 75 2.86 -51.51 8.28
CA THR A 75 3.92 -52.08 7.43
C THR A 75 5.15 -52.55 8.20
N ASN A 76 5.32 -52.19 9.49
CA ASN A 76 6.50 -52.50 10.31
C ASN A 76 7.86 -52.17 9.62
N LYS A 77 7.83 -51.36 8.57
CA LYS A 77 8.97 -50.86 7.81
C LYS A 77 9.27 -49.45 8.28
N ASN A 78 10.53 -49.02 8.17
CA ASN A 78 10.95 -47.66 8.53
C ASN A 78 9.98 -46.63 7.92
N PRO A 79 9.33 -45.80 8.75
CA PRO A 79 8.45 -44.76 8.27
C PRO A 79 9.23 -43.80 7.36
N PHE A 80 8.58 -43.30 6.31
CA PHE A 80 9.17 -42.33 5.38
C PHE A 80 9.58 -41.04 6.10
N ASP A 81 8.81 -40.61 7.10
CA ASP A 81 9.12 -39.49 8.01
C ASP A 81 8.85 -39.90 9.48
N PRO A 82 9.84 -40.46 10.19
CA PRO A 82 9.70 -40.83 11.61
C PRO A 82 9.40 -39.61 12.49
N TYR A 83 8.65 -39.83 13.58
CA TYR A 83 8.44 -38.78 14.59
C TYR A 83 9.82 -38.28 15.09
N PRO A 84 10.14 -36.96 15.02
CA PRO A 84 9.24 -35.79 15.03
C PRO A 84 8.95 -35.11 13.66
N PHE A 85 8.87 -35.87 12.56
CA PHE A 85 8.58 -35.39 11.19
C PHE A 85 9.61 -34.38 10.65
N ILE A 86 10.85 -34.83 10.47
CA ILE A 86 11.99 -33.97 10.09
C ILE A 86 11.80 -33.33 8.72
N LEU A 87 11.23 -34.06 7.75
CA LEU A 87 11.04 -33.55 6.38
C LEU A 87 9.93 -32.50 6.33
N LEU A 88 8.82 -32.76 7.02
CA LEU A 88 7.71 -31.83 7.10
C LEU A 88 8.12 -30.52 7.80
N ASN A 89 8.90 -30.63 8.87
CA ASN A 89 9.42 -29.48 9.61
C ASN A 89 10.42 -28.65 8.77
N LEU A 90 11.26 -29.31 7.97
CA LEU A 90 12.18 -28.65 7.05
C LEU A 90 11.43 -27.85 5.97
N ILE A 91 10.42 -28.46 5.34
CA ILE A 91 9.63 -27.82 4.28
C ILE A 91 8.84 -26.63 4.85
N LEU A 92 8.19 -26.79 6.00
CA LEU A 92 7.46 -25.71 6.67
C LEU A 92 8.37 -24.54 7.02
N SER A 93 9.57 -24.81 7.55
CA SER A 93 10.55 -23.78 7.91
C SER A 93 11.03 -23.02 6.67
N CYS A 94 11.28 -23.71 5.56
CA CYS A 94 11.65 -23.08 4.29
C CYS A 94 10.54 -22.18 3.74
N ILE A 95 9.29 -22.66 3.76
CA ILE A 95 8.12 -21.90 3.33
C ILE A 95 7.96 -20.63 4.19
N ALA A 96 8.05 -20.77 5.52
CA ALA A 96 7.96 -19.64 6.43
C ALA A 96 9.08 -18.60 6.22
N ALA A 97 10.31 -19.07 5.97
CA ALA A 97 11.45 -18.20 5.71
C ALA A 97 11.26 -17.34 4.44
N ILE A 98 10.61 -17.87 3.41
CA ILE A 98 10.31 -17.15 2.16
C ILE A 98 9.09 -16.21 2.33
N GLN A 99 8.16 -16.53 3.23
CA GLN A 99 6.99 -15.67 3.48
C GLN A 99 7.37 -14.30 4.04
N ALA A 100 8.29 -14.22 5.00
CA ALA A 100 8.63 -12.95 5.65
C ALA A 100 9.17 -11.87 4.67
N PRO A 101 10.10 -12.17 3.74
CA PRO A 101 10.54 -11.21 2.73
C PRO A 101 9.45 -10.83 1.71
N ILE A 102 8.58 -11.76 1.32
CA ILE A 102 7.47 -11.48 0.39
C ILE A 102 6.48 -10.50 1.03
N ILE A 103 6.11 -10.77 2.27
CA ILE A 103 5.27 -9.87 3.07
C ILE A 103 5.98 -8.54 3.27
N LEU A 104 7.27 -8.53 3.62
CA LEU A 104 8.02 -7.28 3.79
C LEU A 104 8.09 -6.46 2.49
N MET A 105 8.25 -7.10 1.33
CA MET A 105 8.25 -6.43 0.03
C MET A 105 6.88 -5.86 -0.34
N SER A 106 5.77 -6.55 0.00
CA SER A 106 4.44 -5.99 -0.20
C SER A 106 4.19 -4.78 0.70
N GLN A 107 4.64 -4.87 1.97
CA GLN A 107 4.55 -3.79 2.96
C GLN A 107 5.38 -2.56 2.56
N VAL A 108 6.62 -2.72 2.10
CA VAL A 108 7.49 -1.59 1.66
C VAL A 108 6.82 -0.80 0.52
N ARG A 109 6.15 -1.50 -0.40
CA ARG A 109 5.46 -0.86 -1.53
C ARG A 109 4.15 -0.17 -1.10
N GLU A 110 3.40 -0.73 -0.16
CA GLU A 110 2.21 -0.07 0.41
C GLU A 110 2.60 1.18 1.19
N ALA A 111 3.64 1.11 2.02
CA ALA A 111 4.17 2.26 2.75
C ALA A 111 4.66 3.40 1.82
N GLU A 112 5.30 3.08 0.69
CA GLU A 112 5.68 4.08 -0.32
C GLU A 112 4.44 4.79 -0.91
N ARG A 113 3.38 4.03 -1.21
CA ARG A 113 2.13 4.59 -1.74
C ARG A 113 1.42 5.46 -0.71
N ASP A 114 1.38 5.04 0.54
CA ASP A 114 0.72 5.78 1.62
C ASP A 114 1.48 7.06 1.98
N ARG A 115 2.82 7.02 1.98
CA ARG A 115 3.63 8.24 2.16
C ARG A 115 3.34 9.28 1.08
N LEU A 116 3.28 8.85 -0.17
CA LEU A 116 3.03 9.75 -1.30
C LEU A 116 1.61 10.32 -1.27
N ARG A 117 0.61 9.51 -0.90
CA ARG A 117 -0.77 10.01 -0.66
C ARG A 117 -0.80 11.07 0.42
N ALA A 118 -0.10 10.85 1.54
CA ALA A 118 -0.01 11.83 2.62
C ALA A 118 0.64 13.15 2.16
N GLU A 119 1.67 13.09 1.31
CA GLU A 119 2.31 14.28 0.72
C GLU A 119 1.36 15.06 -0.20
N TYR A 120 0.56 14.35 -1.01
CA TYR A 120 -0.46 14.96 -1.85
C TYR A 120 -1.56 15.63 -1.01
N ASP A 121 -2.10 14.93 -0.01
CA ASP A 121 -3.14 15.45 0.87
C ASP A 121 -2.65 16.70 1.63
N TYR A 122 -1.38 16.67 2.06
CA TYR A 122 -0.73 17.83 2.66
C TYR A 122 -0.67 19.03 1.70
N ALA A 123 -0.27 18.82 0.44
CA ALA A 123 -0.21 19.88 -0.56
C ALA A 123 -1.59 20.48 -0.86
N VAL A 124 -2.64 19.64 -0.95
CA VAL A 124 -4.02 20.10 -1.14
C VAL A 124 -4.50 20.91 0.06
N ASN A 125 -4.28 20.43 1.28
CA ASN A 125 -4.68 21.15 2.49
C ASN A 125 -4.00 22.52 2.59
N ARG A 126 -2.70 22.60 2.31
CA ARG A 126 -1.95 23.87 2.29
C ARG A 126 -2.51 24.86 1.26
N LYS A 127 -2.94 24.35 0.11
CA LYS A 127 -3.58 25.18 -0.92
C LYS A 127 -4.95 25.69 -0.45
N ALA A 128 -5.80 24.82 0.08
CA ALA A 128 -7.10 25.21 0.61
C ALA A 128 -6.96 26.27 1.72
N GLU A 129 -5.99 26.10 2.62
CA GLU A 129 -5.67 27.08 3.66
C GLU A 129 -5.29 28.46 3.08
N LYS A 130 -4.54 28.48 1.96
CA LYS A 130 -4.20 29.72 1.26
C LYS A 130 -5.43 30.36 0.60
N GLU A 131 -6.24 29.60 -0.11
CA GLU A 131 -7.46 30.11 -0.76
C GLU A 131 -8.45 30.68 0.28
N ILE A 132 -8.61 30.03 1.44
CA ILE A 132 -9.44 30.55 2.54
C ILE A 132 -8.88 31.87 3.07
N ARG A 133 -7.57 31.99 3.26
CA ARG A 133 -6.94 33.26 3.67
C ARG A 133 -7.19 34.37 2.67
N ASP A 134 -7.03 34.09 1.38
CA ASP A 134 -7.23 35.07 0.31
C ASP A 134 -8.69 35.55 0.32
N ILE A 135 -9.67 34.64 0.47
CA ILE A 135 -11.09 35.00 0.61
C ILE A 135 -11.34 35.85 1.86
N GLN A 136 -10.72 35.54 3.00
CA GLN A 136 -10.86 36.34 4.23
C GLN A 136 -10.34 37.77 4.05
N ILE A 137 -9.23 37.93 3.33
CA ILE A 137 -8.68 39.25 2.99
C ILE A 137 -9.68 40.02 2.12
N ASP A 138 -10.18 39.40 1.05
CA ASP A 138 -11.15 40.02 0.13
C ASP A 138 -12.43 40.44 0.85
N LEU A 139 -12.97 39.58 1.72
CA LEU A 139 -14.14 39.89 2.55
C LEU A 139 -13.86 41.08 3.50
N GLY A 140 -12.67 41.13 4.11
CA GLY A 140 -12.27 42.25 4.96
C GLY A 140 -12.09 43.56 4.18
N LEU A 141 -11.70 43.50 2.91
CA LEU A 141 -11.62 44.66 2.02
C LEU A 141 -13.02 45.15 1.64
N ILE A 142 -13.92 44.24 1.26
CA ILE A 142 -15.32 44.56 0.92
C ILE A 142 -16.03 45.18 2.12
N LYS A 143 -15.87 44.58 3.31
CA LYS A 143 -16.43 45.08 4.57
C LYS A 143 -15.99 46.53 4.85
N ARG A 144 -14.69 46.82 4.71
CA ARG A 144 -14.16 48.19 4.84
C ARG A 144 -14.73 49.16 3.80
N LYS A 145 -14.94 48.73 2.55
CA LYS A 145 -15.54 49.58 1.50
C LYS A 145 -17.02 49.87 1.75
N LEU A 146 -17.75 48.95 2.39
CA LEU A 146 -19.17 49.10 2.71
C LEU A 146 -19.43 49.82 4.04
N GLY A 147 -18.38 50.17 4.81
CA GLY A 147 -18.51 50.95 6.05
C GLY A 147 -19.18 50.18 7.20
N ILE A 148 -19.19 48.85 7.16
CA ILE A 148 -19.73 47.93 8.18
C ILE A 148 -18.65 47.08 8.82
#